data_AF-A0A1S3C483-F1
#
_entry.id   AF-A0A1S3C483-F1
#
_cell.length_a   1.000
_cell.length_b   1.000
_cell.length_c   1.000
_cell.angle_alpha   90.00
_cell.angle_beta   90.00
_cell.angle_gamma   90.00
#
_symmetry.space_group_name_H-M   'P 1'
#
loop_
_entity.id
_entity.type
_entity.pdbx_description
1 polymer ?
#
loop_
_entity_poly.entity_id
_entity_poly.type
_entity_poly.pdbx_seq_one_letter_code
_entity_poly.pdbx_strand_id
1 'polypeptide(L)'
;MEKELGNVVAERILPPTEQEISNEIDVKVKKYMRGEGANLEVLKDKKLKGQLSVIEDLYGKSAKAAAKVEKWLMPSEGGYLETEGLEKTWRIKQETISHEVDILSRRNQHDIILPALGPYSIDYTSNGRYMAIAGRKGHLALVDMKDLNLIKEFQVKETVRDVVFLHNELFFAAAQKKYPYIYNREGTELHCLKEHGSVLRLQFLKNHFLLVSINKFGQLHYQDVTTGSMVGSFRTGLGRTDVMQVNPFNGVIATGHSGGSVAMWKPTSSAPLVKMLCHPGPVSALAFHPNGHLMATSGAERKIKLWDLRKFEVLQTLPGHAKTLDFSQKGLLAYGTGSFVQVLGDLSGAQSYTRYMAHSMAKGYQIGKVLFRPYEDVLGIGHSMGWSSILIPGSGEPNFDTWVANPFETSKQRREKEVRSLLDKLPPETISLNPSKIGTLVAVKKKEKKTKKERDAEEEAAVDAAKGITMKKKTKGRNKPTKREKKKHEIIEKAKRPFLHEQIKEEELSRKRSRLSEEVELPKSLQRFAHKKTAT
;
A
#
# COMPACT_ATOMS: atom_id res chain seq x y z
N MET A 1 -18.23 36.74 50.65
CA MET A 1 -19.32 36.26 49.79
C MET A 1 -19.21 36.94 48.43
N GLU A 2 -18.13 36.69 47.70
CA GLU A 2 -17.95 37.11 46.30
C GLU A 2 -16.98 36.10 45.67
N LYS A 3 -17.53 35.07 45.04
CA LYS A 3 -16.86 34.13 44.11
C LYS A 3 -17.92 33.12 43.68
N GLU A 4 -18.67 33.46 42.64
CA GLU A 4 -19.40 32.53 41.76
C GLU A 4 -20.09 33.34 40.64
N LEU A 5 -19.28 33.89 39.74
CA LEU A 5 -19.74 34.31 38.41
C LEU A 5 -19.14 33.32 37.42
N GLY A 6 -19.87 32.22 37.25
CA GLY A 6 -19.57 31.19 36.27
C GLY A 6 -19.59 31.80 34.87
N ASN A 7 -18.52 31.54 34.11
CA ASN A 7 -18.50 31.66 32.66
C ASN A 7 -19.49 30.64 32.08
N VAL A 8 -20.77 30.99 32.04
CA VAL A 8 -21.73 30.37 31.13
C VAL A 8 -21.45 31.00 29.77
N VAL A 9 -20.61 30.33 28.98
CA VAL A 9 -20.53 30.61 27.54
C VAL A 9 -21.93 30.30 27.02
N ALA A 10 -22.72 31.34 26.77
CA ALA A 10 -24.02 31.20 26.12
C ALA A 10 -23.79 30.47 24.80
N GLU A 11 -24.24 29.21 24.71
CA GLU A 11 -24.37 28.50 23.45
C GLU A 11 -25.32 29.33 22.59
N ARG A 12 -24.76 30.15 21.71
CA ARG A 12 -25.53 30.83 20.68
C ARG A 12 -26.18 29.74 19.86
N ILE A 13 -27.50 29.60 20.00
CA ILE A 13 -28.31 28.74 19.14
C ILE A 13 -28.20 29.34 17.74
N LEU A 14 -27.27 28.81 16.95
CA LEU A 14 -27.05 29.20 15.57
C LEU A 14 -28.34 28.87 14.78
N PRO A 15 -28.74 29.68 13.78
CA PRO A 15 -29.84 29.34 12.88
C PRO A 15 -29.59 27.96 12.22
N PRO A 16 -30.65 27.21 11.87
CA PRO A 16 -30.54 25.82 11.41
C PRO A 16 -29.60 25.64 10.21
N THR A 17 -29.56 26.61 9.31
CA THR A 17 -28.62 26.63 8.17
C THR A 17 -27.15 26.77 8.59
N GLU A 18 -26.84 27.57 9.62
CA GLU A 18 -25.47 27.70 10.15
C GLU A 18 -25.04 26.43 10.90
N GLN A 19 -25.98 25.74 11.54
CA GLN A 19 -25.72 24.44 12.20
C GLN A 19 -25.42 23.33 11.18
N GLU A 20 -26.15 23.28 10.07
CA GLU A 20 -25.85 22.35 8.96
C GLU A 20 -24.46 22.63 8.38
N ILE A 21 -24.14 23.91 8.15
CA ILE A 21 -22.84 24.32 7.65
C ILE A 21 -21.71 23.93 8.62
N SER A 22 -21.90 24.07 9.93
CA SER A 22 -20.91 23.68 10.94
C SER A 22 -20.74 22.17 11.02
N ASN A 23 -21.84 21.40 10.97
CA ASN A 23 -21.81 19.94 11.03
C ASN A 23 -21.04 19.35 9.83
N GLU A 24 -21.26 19.89 8.64
CA GLU A 24 -20.51 19.48 7.44
C GLU A 24 -19.01 19.82 7.56
N ILE A 25 -18.68 20.99 8.10
CA ILE A 25 -17.28 21.39 8.32
C ILE A 25 -16.63 20.42 9.31
N ASP A 26 -17.32 20.01 10.37
CA ASP A 26 -16.77 19.08 11.37
C ASP A 26 -16.51 17.68 10.78
N VAL A 27 -17.37 17.21 9.87
CA VAL A 27 -17.12 15.97 9.10
C VAL A 27 -15.87 16.11 8.24
N LYS A 28 -15.69 17.25 7.55
CA LYS A 28 -14.48 17.52 6.75
C LYS A 28 -13.24 17.69 7.63
N VAL A 29 -13.35 18.27 8.81
CA VAL A 29 -12.23 18.41 9.76
C VAL A 29 -11.70 17.03 10.13
N LYS A 30 -12.57 16.04 10.40
CA LYS A 30 -12.13 14.66 10.68
C LYS A 30 -11.28 14.06 9.57
N LYS A 31 -11.52 14.41 8.29
CA LYS A 31 -10.72 13.97 7.15
C LYS A 31 -9.29 14.52 7.19
N TYR A 32 -9.12 15.76 7.64
CA TYR A 32 -7.81 16.44 7.70
C TYR A 32 -7.06 16.21 9.01
N MET A 33 -7.74 15.71 10.05
CA MET A 33 -7.10 15.31 11.30
C MET A 33 -6.20 14.08 11.05
N ARG A 34 -4.89 14.24 11.28
CA ARG A 34 -3.90 13.19 11.10
C ARG A 34 -3.54 12.58 12.46
N GLY A 35 -4.17 11.45 12.79
CA GLY A 35 -3.89 10.68 14.01
C GLY A 35 -4.79 11.05 15.19
N GLU A 36 -4.57 10.36 16.31
CA GLU A 36 -5.26 10.59 17.57
C GLU A 36 -4.57 11.74 18.34
N GLY A 37 -5.36 12.55 19.05
CA GLY A 37 -4.85 13.63 19.91
C GLY A 37 -4.03 13.08 21.09
N ALA A 38 -3.15 13.90 21.65
CA ALA A 38 -2.38 13.51 22.82
C ALA A 38 -3.26 13.58 24.08
N ASN A 39 -3.13 12.58 24.95
CA ASN A 39 -3.87 12.55 26.20
C ASN A 39 -3.22 13.48 27.24
N LEU A 40 -3.63 14.76 27.25
CA LEU A 40 -3.11 15.81 28.15
C LEU A 40 -3.40 15.57 29.64
N GLU A 41 -4.35 14.67 29.97
CA GLU A 41 -4.72 14.33 31.35
C GLU A 41 -3.68 13.45 32.06
N VAL A 42 -2.99 12.60 31.29
CA VAL A 42 -2.02 11.63 31.81
C VAL A 42 -0.67 12.30 32.12
N LEU A 43 -0.41 13.47 31.53
CA LEU A 43 0.86 14.18 31.61
C LEU A 43 1.01 14.96 32.92
N LYS A 44 2.01 14.56 33.73
CA LYS A 44 2.37 15.24 34.98
C LYS A 44 3.20 16.51 34.77
N ASP A 45 3.96 16.59 33.67
CA ASP A 45 4.82 17.75 33.38
C ASP A 45 3.99 18.90 32.79
N LYS A 46 3.94 20.02 33.53
CA LYS A 46 3.18 21.23 33.17
C LYS A 46 3.70 21.89 31.91
N LYS A 47 5.02 21.88 31.68
CA LYS A 47 5.62 22.55 30.51
C LYS A 47 5.31 21.77 29.24
N LEU A 48 5.50 20.45 29.28
CA LEU A 48 5.17 19.57 28.16
C LEU A 48 3.66 19.60 27.86
N LYS A 49 2.81 19.61 28.91
CA LYS A 49 1.36 19.74 28.75
C LYS A 49 0.98 21.04 28.03
N GLY A 50 1.57 22.18 28.42
CA GLY A 50 1.32 23.46 27.75
C GLY A 50 1.84 23.51 26.31
N GLN A 51 2.97 22.87 26.01
CA GLN A 51 3.47 22.78 24.64
C GLN A 51 2.58 21.91 23.76
N LEU A 52 2.15 20.74 24.25
CA LEU A 52 1.28 19.83 23.51
C LEU A 52 -0.10 20.45 23.25
N SER A 53 -0.68 21.18 24.22
CA SER A 53 -1.96 21.86 23.99
C SER A 53 -1.86 22.91 22.88
N VAL A 54 -0.77 23.70 22.83
CA VAL A 54 -0.54 24.66 21.75
C VAL A 54 -0.41 23.97 20.39
N ILE A 55 0.29 22.83 20.35
CA ILE A 55 0.45 22.03 19.13
C ILE A 55 -0.91 21.46 18.67
N GLU A 56 -1.73 20.95 19.58
CA GLU A 56 -3.07 20.46 19.28
C GLU A 56 -4.00 21.55 18.77
N ASP A 57 -3.95 22.74 19.38
CA ASP A 57 -4.70 23.91 18.90
C ASP A 57 -4.27 24.31 17.48
N LEU A 58 -2.97 24.27 17.19
CA LEU A 58 -2.44 24.53 15.84
C LEU A 58 -2.89 23.46 14.85
N TYR A 59 -2.87 22.18 15.23
CA TYR A 59 -3.41 21.11 14.39
C TYR A 59 -4.91 21.30 14.13
N GLY A 60 -5.70 21.60 15.15
CA GLY A 60 -7.12 21.89 15.01
C GLY A 60 -7.39 23.09 14.10
N LYS A 61 -6.63 24.19 14.24
CA LYS A 61 -6.70 25.36 13.35
C LYS A 61 -6.34 25.01 11.91
N SER A 62 -5.28 24.24 11.70
CA SER A 62 -4.83 23.82 10.37
C SER A 62 -5.85 22.91 9.68
N ALA A 63 -6.45 21.96 10.41
CA ALA A 63 -7.49 21.07 9.91
C ALA A 63 -8.76 21.84 9.55
N LYS A 64 -9.17 22.81 10.39
CA LYS A 64 -10.30 23.71 10.10
C LYS A 64 -10.02 24.59 8.88
N ALA A 65 -8.81 25.11 8.72
CA ALA A 65 -8.44 25.91 7.55
C ALA A 65 -8.50 25.05 6.27
N ALA A 66 -7.93 23.84 6.28
CA ALA A 66 -7.99 22.93 5.15
C ALA A 66 -9.43 22.52 4.79
N ALA A 67 -10.28 22.23 5.79
CA ALA A 67 -11.69 21.90 5.59
C ALA A 67 -12.49 23.06 4.98
N LYS A 68 -12.19 24.31 5.38
CA LYS A 68 -12.78 25.51 4.76
C LYS A 68 -12.35 25.68 3.31
N VAL A 69 -11.08 25.42 3.00
CA VAL A 69 -10.57 25.45 1.62
C VAL A 69 -11.30 24.42 0.76
N GLU A 70 -11.42 23.17 1.22
CA GLU A 70 -12.14 22.12 0.50
C GLU A 70 -13.64 22.43 0.33
N LYS A 71 -14.25 23.18 1.26
CA LYS A 71 -15.67 23.53 1.15
C LYS A 71 -15.93 24.71 0.22
N TRP A 72 -15.07 25.73 0.21
CA TRP A 72 -15.38 27.00 -0.44
C TRP A 72 -14.52 27.32 -1.66
N LEU A 73 -13.28 26.82 -1.74
CA LEU A 73 -12.34 27.18 -2.81
C LEU A 73 -12.27 26.15 -3.95
N MET A 74 -12.93 25.01 -3.81
CA MET A 74 -12.89 23.96 -4.83
C MET A 74 -13.70 24.39 -6.06
N PRO A 75 -13.10 24.46 -7.26
CA PRO A 75 -13.73 25.09 -8.42
C PRO A 75 -14.77 24.19 -9.10
N SER A 76 -14.64 22.87 -8.98
CA SER A 76 -15.46 21.92 -9.74
C SER A 76 -16.09 20.88 -8.84
N GLU A 77 -17.35 20.55 -9.14
CA GLU A 77 -18.08 19.49 -8.48
C GLU A 77 -17.83 18.15 -9.19
N GLY A 78 -18.05 17.07 -8.45
CA GLY A 78 -17.91 15.74 -9.02
C GLY A 78 -19.10 15.36 -9.88
N GLY A 79 -18.87 14.73 -11.03
CA GLY A 79 -19.94 14.05 -11.75
C GLY A 79 -20.60 12.97 -10.88
N TYR A 80 -21.85 12.68 -11.17
CA TYR A 80 -22.62 11.58 -10.58
C TYR A 80 -23.66 11.10 -11.59
N LEU A 81 -24.27 9.96 -11.29
CA LEU A 81 -25.36 9.39 -12.07
C LEU A 81 -26.40 8.94 -11.08
N GLU A 82 -27.51 9.64 -11.06
CA GLU A 82 -28.65 9.34 -10.20
C GLU A 82 -29.87 9.20 -11.10
N THR A 83 -30.69 8.19 -10.80
CA THR A 83 -31.92 7.95 -11.53
C THR A 83 -33.08 8.58 -10.78
N GLU A 84 -33.92 9.32 -11.50
CA GLU A 84 -35.18 9.79 -10.95
C GLU A 84 -36.22 8.64 -10.97
N GLY A 85 -36.90 8.43 -9.84
CA GLY A 85 -38.02 7.48 -9.75
C GLY A 85 -37.62 5.99 -9.65
N LEU A 86 -38.15 5.17 -10.56
CA LEU A 86 -38.11 3.69 -10.48
C LEU A 86 -37.01 3.05 -11.37
N GLU A 87 -36.31 3.87 -12.15
CA GLU A 87 -35.22 3.42 -13.00
C GLU A 87 -33.99 3.04 -12.16
N LYS A 88 -33.18 2.14 -12.70
CA LYS A 88 -31.97 1.64 -12.03
C LYS A 88 -30.75 2.11 -12.80
N THR A 89 -29.79 2.71 -12.12
CA THR A 89 -28.54 3.26 -12.68
C THR A 89 -27.84 2.31 -13.65
N TRP A 90 -27.80 1.01 -13.34
CA TRP A 90 -27.12 0.02 -14.18
C TRP A 90 -27.87 -0.41 -15.45
N ARG A 91 -29.07 0.11 -15.71
CA ARG A 91 -29.78 -0.12 -16.98
C ARG A 91 -29.49 0.97 -18.01
N ILE A 92 -28.91 2.09 -17.60
CA ILE A 92 -28.59 3.22 -18.47
C ILE A 92 -27.53 2.78 -19.49
N LYS A 93 -27.79 3.08 -20.76
CA LYS A 93 -26.88 2.77 -21.86
C LYS A 93 -25.92 3.92 -22.10
N GLN A 94 -24.77 3.57 -22.68
CA GLN A 94 -23.73 4.54 -23.02
C GLN A 94 -24.19 5.58 -24.05
N GLU A 95 -25.10 5.20 -24.96
CA GLU A 95 -25.69 6.11 -25.95
C GLU A 95 -26.44 7.26 -25.27
N THR A 96 -27.27 6.95 -24.26
CA THR A 96 -28.02 7.94 -23.47
C THR A 96 -27.08 8.92 -22.78
N ILE A 97 -26.05 8.42 -22.09
CA ILE A 97 -25.04 9.25 -21.41
C ILE A 97 -24.34 10.16 -22.42
N SER A 98 -23.99 9.65 -23.60
CA SER A 98 -23.32 10.43 -24.64
C SER A 98 -24.16 11.58 -25.21
N HIS A 99 -25.49 11.50 -25.10
CA HIS A 99 -26.41 12.53 -25.55
C HIS A 99 -26.66 13.61 -24.49
N GLU A 100 -26.61 13.25 -23.21
CA GLU A 100 -26.83 14.16 -22.08
C GLU A 100 -25.57 14.95 -21.71
N VAL A 101 -24.40 14.34 -21.90
CA VAL A 101 -23.11 14.90 -21.53
C VAL A 101 -22.63 15.93 -22.57
N ASP A 102 -21.80 16.88 -22.12
CA ASP A 102 -21.20 17.92 -22.95
C ASP A 102 -20.30 17.35 -24.08
N ILE A 103 -20.07 18.16 -25.11
CA ILE A 103 -19.36 17.74 -26.33
C ILE A 103 -17.90 17.31 -26.03
N LEU A 104 -17.24 17.94 -25.05
CA LEU A 104 -15.85 17.61 -24.72
C LEU A 104 -15.76 16.24 -24.04
N SER A 105 -16.60 16.00 -23.05
CA SER A 105 -16.67 14.70 -22.39
C SER A 105 -17.19 13.62 -23.35
N ARG A 106 -18.14 13.93 -24.24
CA ARG A 106 -18.62 13.02 -25.28
C ARG A 106 -17.49 12.57 -26.22
N ARG A 107 -16.56 13.46 -26.59
CA ARG A 107 -15.40 13.13 -27.44
C ARG A 107 -14.48 12.07 -26.81
N ASN A 108 -14.43 12.02 -25.48
CA ASN A 108 -13.65 11.00 -24.77
C ASN A 108 -14.24 9.59 -24.91
N GLN A 109 -15.48 9.45 -25.35
CA GLN A 109 -16.06 8.16 -25.69
C GLN A 109 -15.69 7.76 -27.12
N HIS A 110 -14.98 6.65 -27.27
CA HIS A 110 -14.61 6.11 -28.59
C HIS A 110 -14.31 4.62 -28.51
N ASP A 111 -14.44 3.93 -29.64
CA ASP A 111 -14.09 2.53 -29.79
C ASP A 111 -13.14 2.40 -30.98
N ILE A 112 -11.92 1.92 -30.73
CA ILE A 112 -10.87 1.77 -31.74
C ILE A 112 -10.65 0.28 -31.97
N ILE A 113 -11.00 -0.15 -33.19
CA ILE A 113 -11.02 -1.56 -33.59
C ILE A 113 -9.76 -1.87 -34.41
N LEU A 114 -8.86 -2.65 -33.81
CA LEU A 114 -7.60 -3.15 -34.36
C LEU A 114 -7.57 -4.70 -34.29
N PRO A 115 -8.17 -5.39 -35.27
CA PRO A 115 -8.44 -6.82 -35.18
C PRO A 115 -7.20 -7.71 -35.25
N ALA A 116 -6.16 -7.27 -35.96
CA ALA A 116 -5.03 -8.13 -36.30
C ALA A 116 -4.05 -8.36 -35.13
N LEU A 117 -3.98 -7.46 -34.14
CA LEU A 117 -2.81 -7.29 -33.27
C LEU A 117 -3.07 -7.57 -31.77
N GLY A 118 -4.31 -7.91 -31.40
CA GLY A 118 -4.70 -8.02 -30.00
C GLY A 118 -4.28 -9.33 -29.28
N PRO A 119 -4.66 -9.49 -27.99
CA PRO A 119 -5.34 -8.52 -27.11
C PRO A 119 -4.47 -7.35 -26.68
N TYR A 120 -5.13 -6.25 -26.32
CA TYR A 120 -4.47 -5.00 -25.92
C TYR A 120 -4.42 -4.81 -24.41
N SER A 121 -3.26 -4.40 -23.90
CA SER A 121 -3.06 -3.85 -22.55
C SER A 121 -2.88 -2.35 -22.64
N ILE A 122 -3.51 -1.64 -21.70
CA ILE A 122 -3.50 -0.18 -21.61
C ILE A 122 -2.83 0.28 -20.31
N ASP A 123 -2.24 1.47 -20.34
CA ASP A 123 -1.77 2.17 -19.14
C ASP A 123 -1.92 3.69 -19.32
N TYR A 124 -2.23 4.39 -18.23
CA TYR A 124 -2.35 5.85 -18.21
C TYR A 124 -1.24 6.47 -17.38
N THR A 125 -0.77 7.64 -17.82
CA THR A 125 0.09 8.50 -17.00
C THR A 125 -0.62 8.97 -15.73
N SER A 126 0.14 9.38 -14.69
CA SER A 126 -0.45 9.92 -13.46
C SER A 126 -1.39 11.09 -13.70
N ASN A 127 -1.09 11.91 -14.71
CA ASN A 127 -1.87 13.09 -15.06
C ASN A 127 -3.11 12.74 -15.91
N GLY A 128 -3.25 11.49 -16.36
CA GLY A 128 -4.35 11.03 -17.22
C GLY A 128 -4.33 11.54 -18.66
N ARG A 129 -3.38 12.40 -19.04
CA ARG A 129 -3.28 12.98 -20.38
C ARG A 129 -2.83 11.98 -21.44
N TYR A 130 -1.80 11.20 -21.15
CA TYR A 130 -1.23 10.25 -22.12
C TYR A 130 -1.59 8.82 -21.77
N MET A 131 -1.80 8.03 -22.83
CA MET A 131 -2.09 6.61 -22.75
C MET A 131 -1.07 5.81 -23.57
N ALA A 132 -0.61 4.70 -23.00
CA ALA A 132 0.23 3.72 -23.68
C ALA A 132 -0.60 2.48 -23.98
N ILE A 133 -0.46 1.98 -25.19
CA ILE A 133 -1.23 0.87 -25.73
C ILE A 133 -0.24 -0.20 -26.19
N ALA A 134 -0.52 -1.44 -25.84
CA ALA A 134 0.27 -2.56 -26.31
C ALA A 134 -0.57 -3.76 -26.73
N GLY A 135 -0.45 -4.13 -28.00
CA GLY A 135 -1.02 -5.35 -28.55
C GLY A 135 -0.09 -6.54 -28.30
N ARG A 136 -0.67 -7.70 -27.98
CA ARG A 136 0.08 -8.94 -27.70
C ARG A 136 1.00 -9.39 -28.83
N LYS A 137 0.75 -9.01 -30.08
CA LYS A 137 1.61 -9.32 -31.25
C LYS A 137 2.76 -8.32 -31.47
N GLY A 138 2.92 -7.33 -30.59
CA GLY A 138 4.05 -6.40 -30.61
C GLY A 138 3.74 -5.00 -31.13
N HIS A 139 2.47 -4.63 -31.22
CA HIS A 139 2.09 -3.27 -31.56
C HIS A 139 2.19 -2.39 -30.32
N LEU A 140 2.93 -1.30 -30.39
CA LEU A 140 3.06 -0.31 -29.33
C LEU A 140 2.65 1.06 -29.87
N ALA A 141 1.79 1.74 -29.12
CA ALA A 141 1.37 3.09 -29.47
C ALA A 141 1.27 3.98 -28.22
N LEU A 142 1.56 5.26 -28.40
CA LEU A 142 1.43 6.31 -27.40
C LEU A 142 0.48 7.37 -27.96
N VAL A 143 -0.58 7.66 -27.21
CA VAL A 143 -1.68 8.53 -27.62
C VAL A 143 -1.85 9.66 -26.60
N ASP A 144 -1.98 10.89 -27.07
CA ASP A 144 -2.47 12.01 -26.24
C ASP A 144 -4.00 11.97 -26.23
N MET A 145 -4.58 11.71 -25.06
CA MET A 145 -6.01 11.53 -24.87
C MET A 145 -6.80 12.84 -24.82
N LYS A 146 -6.13 13.99 -24.69
CA LYS A 146 -6.82 15.29 -24.75
C LYS A 146 -7.23 15.62 -26.19
N ASP A 147 -6.29 15.45 -27.11
CA ASP A 147 -6.51 15.76 -28.52
C ASP A 147 -6.89 14.52 -29.35
N LEU A 148 -6.77 13.32 -28.77
CA LEU A 148 -6.82 12.03 -29.47
C LEU A 148 -5.80 11.94 -30.61
N ASN A 149 -4.63 12.54 -30.38
CA ASN A 149 -3.53 12.54 -31.33
C ASN A 149 -2.58 11.38 -31.05
N LEU A 150 -2.26 10.62 -32.10
CA LEU A 150 -1.23 9.59 -32.04
C LEU A 150 0.14 10.28 -32.01
N ILE A 151 0.87 10.11 -30.90
CA ILE A 151 2.23 10.65 -30.77
C ILE A 151 3.21 9.74 -31.49
N LYS A 152 3.12 8.43 -31.21
CA LYS A 152 3.98 7.45 -31.85
C LYS A 152 3.29 6.10 -31.93
N GLU A 153 3.49 5.42 -33.05
CA GLU A 153 3.18 4.02 -33.26
C GLU A 153 4.42 3.31 -33.81
N PHE A 154 4.69 2.10 -33.33
CA PHE A 154 5.69 1.22 -33.90
C PHE A 154 5.41 -0.25 -33.55
N GLN A 155 6.01 -1.15 -34.33
CA GLN A 155 5.84 -2.60 -34.20
C GLN A 155 7.16 -3.26 -33.81
N VAL A 156 7.18 -3.90 -32.65
CA VAL A 156 8.34 -4.65 -32.11
C VAL A 156 8.46 -6.05 -32.75
N LYS A 157 7.36 -6.58 -33.32
CA LYS A 157 7.26 -7.95 -33.87
C LYS A 157 7.55 -9.09 -32.87
N GLU A 158 7.62 -8.77 -31.58
CA GLU A 158 7.66 -9.74 -30.49
C GLU A 158 6.38 -9.74 -29.68
N THR A 159 6.18 -10.76 -28.84
CA THR A 159 5.04 -10.78 -27.94
C THR A 159 5.21 -9.80 -26.80
N VAL A 160 4.31 -8.82 -26.68
CA VAL A 160 4.26 -7.90 -25.53
C VAL A 160 3.19 -8.39 -24.54
N ARG A 161 3.52 -8.37 -23.25
CA ARG A 161 2.63 -8.88 -22.18
C ARG A 161 1.98 -7.78 -21.36
N ASP A 162 2.70 -6.70 -21.13
CA ASP A 162 2.25 -5.56 -20.33
C ASP A 162 3.07 -4.32 -20.71
N VAL A 163 2.50 -3.15 -20.46
CA VAL A 163 3.15 -1.85 -20.64
C VAL A 163 2.79 -0.94 -19.47
N VAL A 164 3.78 -0.18 -19.01
CA VAL A 164 3.67 0.73 -17.89
C VAL A 164 4.46 2.01 -18.16
N PHE A 165 3.87 3.16 -17.88
CA PHE A 165 4.60 4.42 -17.82
C PHE A 165 5.49 4.49 -16.59
N LEU A 166 6.64 5.17 -16.73
CA LEU A 166 7.50 5.48 -15.59
C LEU A 166 6.97 6.73 -14.88
N HIS A 167 7.83 7.70 -14.57
CA HIS A 167 7.44 8.94 -13.89
C HIS A 167 6.74 9.95 -14.82
N ASN A 168 7.09 9.95 -16.11
CA ASN A 168 6.60 10.88 -17.13
C ASN A 168 6.08 10.10 -18.36
N GLU A 169 5.49 10.83 -19.31
CA GLU A 169 5.13 10.32 -20.63
C GLU A 169 6.35 10.05 -21.53
N LEU A 170 7.51 10.59 -21.15
CA LEU A 170 8.75 10.46 -21.91
C LEU A 170 9.27 9.02 -21.91
N PHE A 171 9.01 8.26 -20.85
CA PHE A 171 9.54 6.92 -20.70
C PHE A 171 8.43 5.94 -20.36
N PHE A 172 8.41 4.84 -21.08
CA PHE A 172 7.54 3.71 -20.78
C PHE A 172 8.32 2.41 -20.90
N ALA A 173 7.94 1.44 -20.08
CA ALA A 173 8.51 0.11 -20.08
C ALA A 173 7.53 -0.88 -20.73
N ALA A 174 8.03 -1.73 -21.62
CA ALA A 174 7.27 -2.79 -22.25
C ALA A 174 7.86 -4.16 -21.94
N ALA A 175 7.02 -5.07 -21.43
CA ALA A 175 7.40 -6.45 -21.15
C ALA A 175 7.31 -7.29 -22.44
N GLN A 176 8.43 -7.45 -23.15
CA GLN A 176 8.50 -8.27 -24.36
C GLN A 176 8.65 -9.77 -24.05
N LYS A 177 8.99 -10.58 -25.06
CA LYS A 177 9.04 -12.04 -24.93
C LYS A 177 10.06 -12.49 -23.89
N LYS A 178 11.29 -11.98 -23.98
CA LYS A 178 12.41 -12.40 -23.12
C LYS A 178 12.75 -11.44 -22.00
N TYR A 179 12.71 -10.13 -22.24
CA TYR A 179 13.13 -9.09 -21.29
C TYR A 179 12.16 -7.90 -21.36
N PRO A 180 12.05 -7.10 -20.29
CA PRO A 180 11.43 -5.80 -20.40
C PRO A 180 12.41 -4.79 -21.01
N TYR A 181 11.87 -3.91 -21.84
CA TYR A 181 12.61 -2.84 -22.51
C TYR A 181 12.03 -1.50 -22.10
N ILE A 182 12.89 -0.50 -21.94
CA ILE A 182 12.49 0.89 -21.69
C ILE A 182 12.63 1.66 -23.00
N TYR A 183 11.56 2.36 -23.37
CA TYR A 183 11.46 3.16 -24.57
C TYR A 183 11.33 4.64 -24.21
N ASN A 184 11.83 5.48 -25.11
CA ASN A 184 11.53 6.91 -25.11
C ASN A 184 10.18 7.19 -25.82
N ARG A 185 9.65 8.41 -25.67
CA ARG A 185 8.44 8.90 -26.35
C ARG A 185 8.51 8.76 -27.87
N GLU A 186 9.70 8.87 -28.45
CA GLU A 186 9.94 8.74 -29.89
C GLU A 186 9.91 7.27 -30.37
N GLY A 187 9.93 6.31 -29.44
CA GLY A 187 10.00 4.88 -29.72
C GLY A 187 11.42 4.33 -29.82
N THR A 188 12.44 5.10 -29.43
CA THR A 188 13.82 4.62 -29.35
C THR A 188 14.02 3.74 -28.12
N GLU A 189 14.70 2.61 -28.30
CA GLU A 189 15.06 1.68 -27.23
C GLU A 189 16.22 2.25 -26.41
N LEU A 190 15.98 2.48 -25.11
CA LEU A 190 17.00 3.00 -24.19
C LEU A 190 17.73 1.87 -23.48
N HIS A 191 16.96 0.94 -22.88
CA HIS A 191 17.51 -0.12 -22.04
C HIS A 191 16.83 -1.46 -22.29
N CYS A 192 17.64 -2.52 -22.29
CA CYS A 192 17.21 -3.91 -22.26
C CYS A 192 17.58 -4.51 -20.90
N LEU A 193 16.57 -4.86 -20.10
CA LEU A 193 16.77 -5.30 -18.72
C LEU A 193 16.92 -6.82 -18.65
N LYS A 194 18.14 -7.31 -18.87
CA LYS A 194 18.41 -8.76 -18.93
C LYS A 194 18.20 -9.50 -17.61
N GLU A 195 18.52 -8.86 -16.50
CA GLU A 195 18.41 -9.44 -15.16
C GLU A 195 16.96 -9.76 -14.77
N HIS A 196 16.02 -8.98 -15.33
CA HIS A 196 14.61 -9.19 -15.10
C HIS A 196 14.08 -10.43 -15.81
N GLY A 197 14.71 -10.97 -16.85
CA GLY A 197 14.20 -12.17 -17.53
C GLY A 197 12.77 -12.02 -18.09
N SER A 198 12.05 -13.14 -18.24
CA SER A 198 10.74 -13.16 -18.91
C SER A 198 9.61 -12.68 -17.99
N VAL A 199 9.39 -11.36 -18.02
CA VAL A 199 8.39 -10.67 -17.21
C VAL A 199 6.97 -10.87 -17.75
N LEU A 200 6.02 -11.06 -16.83
CA LEU A 200 4.58 -11.18 -17.10
C LEU A 200 3.81 -9.89 -16.84
N ARG A 201 4.13 -9.18 -15.75
CA ARG A 201 3.53 -7.89 -15.37
C ARG A 201 4.59 -6.92 -14.90
N LEU A 202 4.35 -5.64 -15.20
CA LEU A 202 5.16 -4.52 -14.76
C LEU A 202 4.30 -3.60 -13.90
N GLN A 203 4.93 -2.93 -12.95
CA GLN A 203 4.33 -1.83 -12.20
C GLN A 203 5.42 -0.83 -11.83
N PHE A 204 5.05 0.46 -11.75
CA PHE A 204 5.98 1.53 -11.41
C PHE A 204 5.56 2.23 -10.12
N LEU A 205 6.51 2.37 -9.19
CA LEU A 205 6.33 3.09 -7.92
C LEU A 205 6.82 4.52 -8.09
N LYS A 206 5.86 5.43 -8.32
CA LYS A 206 6.13 6.83 -8.69
C LYS A 206 7.01 7.57 -7.66
N ASN A 207 6.69 7.45 -6.37
CA ASN A 207 7.40 8.20 -5.32
C ASN A 207 8.83 7.67 -5.02
N HIS A 208 9.12 6.42 -5.38
CA HIS A 208 10.41 5.77 -5.13
C HIS A 208 11.25 5.60 -6.41
N PHE A 209 10.66 5.86 -7.57
CA PHE A 209 11.24 5.59 -8.90
C PHE A 209 11.68 4.13 -9.09
N LEU A 210 10.89 3.19 -8.56
CA LEU A 210 11.17 1.76 -8.69
C LEU A 210 10.29 1.15 -9.79
N LEU A 211 10.93 0.54 -10.78
CA LEU A 211 10.29 -0.37 -11.71
C LEU A 211 10.27 -1.77 -11.09
N VAL A 212 9.08 -2.33 -11.03
CA VAL A 212 8.86 -3.64 -10.43
C VAL A 212 8.30 -4.57 -11.47
N SER A 213 8.95 -5.72 -11.58
CA SER A 213 8.59 -6.74 -12.53
C SER A 213 8.38 -8.07 -11.85
N ILE A 214 7.44 -8.85 -12.37
CA ILE A 214 7.26 -10.23 -11.94
C ILE A 214 7.47 -11.22 -13.08
N ASN A 215 8.29 -12.23 -12.81
CA ASN A 215 8.67 -13.22 -13.80
C ASN A 215 7.71 -14.39 -13.90
N LYS A 216 7.79 -15.07 -15.06
CA LYS A 216 7.16 -16.38 -15.26
C LYS A 216 7.56 -17.40 -14.19
N PHE A 217 8.78 -17.30 -13.64
CA PHE A 217 9.30 -18.15 -12.56
C PHE A 217 8.85 -17.75 -11.15
N GLY A 218 8.07 -16.66 -11.00
CA GLY A 218 7.64 -16.16 -9.70
C GLY A 218 8.74 -15.44 -8.91
N GLN A 219 9.70 -14.83 -9.63
CA GLN A 219 10.68 -13.90 -9.06
C GLN A 219 10.19 -12.46 -9.24
N LEU A 220 10.28 -11.68 -8.18
CA LEU A 220 9.93 -10.27 -8.12
C LEU A 220 11.23 -9.47 -8.10
N HIS A 221 11.40 -8.59 -9.09
CA HIS A 221 12.57 -7.72 -9.19
C HIS A 221 12.16 -6.27 -8.96
N TYR A 222 12.93 -5.58 -8.14
CA TYR A 222 12.85 -4.14 -7.93
C TYR A 222 14.10 -3.50 -8.53
N GLN A 223 13.91 -2.64 -9.52
CA GLN A 223 14.98 -1.87 -10.13
C GLN A 223 14.71 -0.39 -9.94
N ASP A 224 15.74 0.33 -9.53
CA ASP A 224 15.71 1.78 -9.50
C ASP A 224 15.95 2.33 -10.90
N VAL A 225 15.00 3.09 -11.42
CA VAL A 225 15.06 3.64 -12.78
C VAL A 225 16.07 4.79 -12.87
N THR A 226 16.30 5.51 -11.77
CA THR A 226 17.18 6.68 -11.77
C THR A 226 18.66 6.30 -11.76
N THR A 227 19.02 5.31 -10.93
CA THR A 227 20.40 4.82 -10.82
C THR A 227 20.67 3.63 -11.74
N GLY A 228 19.62 2.95 -12.21
CA GLY A 228 19.71 1.73 -13.01
C GLY A 228 20.05 0.47 -12.20
N SER A 229 20.30 0.59 -10.90
CA SER A 229 20.71 -0.53 -10.04
C SER A 229 19.52 -1.39 -9.59
N MET A 230 19.73 -2.71 -9.53
CA MET A 230 18.77 -3.63 -8.93
C MET A 230 18.79 -3.48 -7.40
N VAL A 231 17.64 -3.12 -6.82
CA VAL A 231 17.48 -2.95 -5.37
C VAL A 231 17.27 -4.29 -4.68
N GLY A 232 16.49 -5.18 -5.30
CA GLY A 232 16.19 -6.48 -4.72
C GLY A 232 15.56 -7.46 -5.71
N SER A 233 15.91 -8.73 -5.55
CA SER A 233 15.36 -9.86 -6.30
C SER A 233 14.84 -10.91 -5.32
N PHE A 234 13.53 -11.14 -5.32
CA PHE A 234 12.87 -12.01 -4.34
C PHE A 234 12.10 -13.12 -5.01
N ARG A 235 12.26 -14.34 -4.51
CA ARG A 235 11.48 -15.49 -4.98
C ARG A 235 10.22 -15.64 -4.14
N THR A 236 9.06 -15.58 -4.79
CA THR A 236 7.77 -15.68 -4.10
C THR A 236 7.49 -17.08 -3.53
N GLY A 237 8.07 -18.13 -4.13
CA GLY A 237 7.92 -19.52 -3.68
C GLY A 237 6.53 -20.13 -3.92
N LEU A 238 5.62 -19.41 -4.57
CA LEU A 238 4.20 -19.75 -4.72
C LEU A 238 3.79 -19.99 -6.19
N GLY A 239 4.79 -20.19 -7.06
CA GLY A 239 4.60 -20.50 -8.48
C GLY A 239 4.46 -19.27 -9.37
N ARG A 240 3.89 -19.48 -10.57
CA ARG A 240 3.65 -18.43 -11.55
C ARG A 240 2.54 -17.48 -11.10
N THR A 241 2.77 -16.19 -11.29
CA THR A 241 1.85 -15.10 -10.90
C THR A 241 1.59 -14.19 -12.09
N ASP A 242 0.33 -14.10 -12.51
CA ASP A 242 -0.08 -13.20 -13.60
C ASP A 242 -0.72 -11.90 -13.07
N VAL A 243 -0.84 -11.71 -11.74
CA VAL A 243 -1.51 -10.57 -11.11
C VAL A 243 -0.55 -9.83 -10.18
N MET A 244 -0.41 -8.51 -10.40
CA MET A 244 0.43 -7.62 -9.60
C MET A 244 -0.14 -6.21 -9.60
N GLN A 245 -0.26 -5.59 -8.43
CA GLN A 245 -0.69 -4.20 -8.26
C GLN A 245 0.09 -3.53 -7.13
N VAL A 246 0.34 -2.23 -7.26
CA VAL A 246 0.94 -1.39 -6.22
C VAL A 246 -0.19 -0.77 -5.41
N ASN A 247 -0.04 -0.73 -4.09
CA ASN A 247 -0.89 0.11 -3.25
C ASN A 247 -0.38 1.57 -3.33
N PRO A 248 -1.18 2.51 -3.89
CA PRO A 248 -0.74 3.90 -4.08
C PRO A 248 -0.36 4.62 -2.79
N PHE A 249 -0.94 4.22 -1.65
CA PHE A 249 -0.74 4.89 -0.37
C PHE A 249 0.61 4.56 0.28
N ASN A 250 1.04 3.29 0.22
CA ASN A 250 2.18 2.82 0.98
C ASN A 250 3.34 2.28 0.11
N GLY A 251 3.15 2.17 -1.20
CA GLY A 251 4.16 1.66 -2.13
C GLY A 251 4.41 0.15 -2.01
N VAL A 252 3.61 -0.58 -1.23
CA VAL A 252 3.71 -2.03 -1.09
C VAL A 252 3.08 -2.70 -2.30
N ILE A 253 3.67 -3.81 -2.74
CA ILE A 253 3.22 -4.53 -3.94
C ILE A 253 2.49 -5.79 -3.52
N ALA A 254 1.26 -5.95 -3.99
CA ALA A 254 0.56 -7.21 -3.86
C ALA A 254 0.71 -8.04 -5.12
N THR A 255 0.93 -9.33 -4.88
CA THR A 255 1.03 -10.37 -5.90
C THR A 255 -0.06 -11.41 -5.64
N GLY A 256 -0.79 -11.77 -6.69
CA GLY A 256 -1.82 -12.81 -6.64
C GLY A 256 -1.26 -14.15 -7.12
N HIS A 257 -1.41 -15.19 -6.30
CA HIS A 257 -0.89 -16.52 -6.59
C HIS A 257 -1.97 -17.50 -7.07
N SER A 258 -1.53 -18.61 -7.66
CA SER A 258 -2.41 -19.68 -8.13
C SER A 258 -3.13 -20.43 -7.01
N GLY A 259 -2.53 -20.49 -5.81
CA GLY A 259 -3.15 -21.07 -4.61
C GLY A 259 -4.10 -20.13 -3.88
N GLY A 260 -4.61 -19.08 -4.54
CA GLY A 260 -5.57 -18.14 -3.97
C GLY A 260 -5.05 -17.23 -2.84
N SER A 261 -3.76 -17.33 -2.56
CA SER A 261 -3.06 -16.45 -1.64
C SER A 261 -2.65 -15.15 -2.32
N VAL A 262 -2.80 -14.04 -1.60
CA VAL A 262 -2.23 -12.74 -1.95
C VAL A 262 -1.05 -12.48 -1.01
N ALA A 263 0.12 -12.20 -1.59
CA ALA A 263 1.32 -11.85 -0.83
C ALA A 263 1.72 -10.39 -1.09
N MET A 264 2.03 -9.67 -0.01
CA MET A 264 2.47 -8.28 -0.04
C MET A 264 3.97 -8.18 0.19
N TRP A 265 4.66 -7.39 -0.64
CA TRP A 265 6.11 -7.34 -0.72
C TRP A 265 6.65 -5.92 -0.54
N LYS A 266 7.81 -5.84 0.14
CA LYS A 266 8.64 -4.63 0.20
C LYS A 266 10.02 -4.93 -0.36
N PRO A 267 10.73 -3.92 -0.92
CA PRO A 267 12.04 -4.14 -1.55
C PRO A 267 13.15 -4.53 -0.57
N THR A 268 12.97 -4.34 0.74
CA THR A 268 14.02 -4.63 1.75
C THR A 268 13.91 -6.00 2.40
N SER A 269 12.82 -6.75 2.17
CA SER A 269 12.61 -8.05 2.81
C SER A 269 12.45 -9.15 1.77
N SER A 270 13.20 -10.24 1.98
CA SER A 270 13.07 -11.48 1.21
C SER A 270 11.82 -12.28 1.55
N ALA A 271 11.26 -12.08 2.73
CA ALA A 271 9.98 -12.63 3.13
C ALA A 271 8.83 -11.66 2.81
N PRO A 272 7.64 -12.15 2.42
CA PRO A 272 6.47 -11.30 2.25
C PRO A 272 6.07 -10.68 3.60
N LEU A 273 5.65 -9.41 3.58
CA LEU A 273 5.15 -8.69 4.75
C LEU A 273 3.87 -9.31 5.29
N VAL A 274 2.96 -9.64 4.37
CA VAL A 274 1.65 -10.22 4.68
C VAL A 274 1.37 -11.30 3.66
N LYS A 275 0.84 -12.43 4.13
CA LYS A 275 0.30 -13.50 3.29
C LYS A 275 -1.14 -13.74 3.72
N MET A 276 -2.06 -13.44 2.82
CA MET A 276 -3.51 -13.58 3.04
C MET A 276 -4.07 -14.67 2.14
N LEU A 277 -4.83 -15.60 2.71
CA LEU A 277 -5.60 -16.55 1.92
C LEU A 277 -6.93 -15.89 1.52
N CYS A 278 -7.01 -15.39 0.29
CA CYS A 278 -8.19 -14.66 -0.15
C CYS A 278 -9.25 -15.58 -0.74
N HIS A 279 -8.81 -16.52 -1.58
CA HIS A 279 -9.67 -17.45 -2.30
C HIS A 279 -9.12 -18.88 -2.17
N PRO A 280 -9.96 -19.92 -2.32
CA PRO A 280 -9.49 -21.31 -2.41
C PRO A 280 -8.83 -21.63 -3.76
N GLY A 281 -9.28 -20.97 -4.84
CA GLY A 281 -8.72 -21.08 -6.18
C GLY A 281 -7.80 -19.90 -6.57
N PRO A 282 -7.25 -19.90 -7.79
CA PRO A 282 -6.30 -18.88 -8.24
C PRO A 282 -6.91 -17.47 -8.23
N VAL A 283 -6.10 -16.50 -7.80
CA VAL A 283 -6.45 -15.08 -7.86
C VAL A 283 -6.38 -14.62 -9.31
N SER A 284 -7.49 -14.12 -9.86
CA SER A 284 -7.58 -13.69 -11.26
C SER A 284 -7.31 -12.19 -11.43
N ALA A 285 -7.69 -11.35 -10.47
CA ALA A 285 -7.38 -9.93 -10.46
C ALA A 285 -7.29 -9.37 -9.03
N LEU A 286 -6.62 -8.22 -8.92
CA LEU A 286 -6.39 -7.50 -7.68
C LEU A 286 -6.35 -6.00 -7.97
N ALA A 287 -7.00 -5.21 -7.13
CA ALA A 287 -6.97 -3.75 -7.19
C ALA A 287 -6.92 -3.14 -5.79
N PHE A 288 -6.24 -2.01 -5.66
CA PHE A 288 -6.18 -1.24 -4.42
C PHE A 288 -6.97 0.04 -4.55
N HIS A 289 -7.71 0.39 -3.51
CA HIS A 289 -8.34 1.68 -3.42
C HIS A 289 -7.27 2.78 -3.25
N PRO A 290 -7.44 3.98 -3.83
CA PRO A 290 -6.49 5.10 -3.70
C PRO A 290 -6.13 5.46 -2.25
N ASN A 291 -7.12 5.45 -1.35
CA ASN A 291 -6.92 5.63 0.10
C ASN A 291 -6.01 4.56 0.75
N GLY A 292 -5.73 3.45 0.07
CA GLY A 292 -4.78 2.42 0.52
C GLY A 292 -5.24 1.52 1.66
N HIS A 293 -6.48 1.67 2.13
CA HIS A 293 -7.07 0.85 3.20
C HIS A 293 -7.99 -0.26 2.70
N LEU A 294 -8.43 -0.20 1.45
CA LEU A 294 -9.35 -1.17 0.86
C LEU A 294 -8.66 -1.89 -0.31
N MET A 295 -8.88 -3.20 -0.42
CA MET A 295 -8.40 -4.02 -1.53
C MET A 295 -9.50 -4.91 -2.07
N ALA A 296 -9.64 -4.95 -3.39
CA ALA A 296 -10.53 -5.87 -4.09
C ALA A 296 -9.73 -7.03 -4.67
N THR A 297 -10.26 -8.24 -4.52
CA THR A 297 -9.66 -9.47 -5.06
C THR A 297 -10.73 -10.29 -5.76
N SER A 298 -10.40 -10.86 -6.91
CA SER A 298 -11.25 -11.84 -7.57
C SER A 298 -10.55 -13.19 -7.70
N GLY A 299 -11.34 -14.26 -7.59
CA GLY A 299 -10.86 -15.63 -7.76
C GLY A 299 -11.59 -16.37 -8.88
N ALA A 300 -11.06 -17.53 -9.24
CA ALA A 300 -11.72 -18.46 -10.17
C ALA A 300 -13.10 -18.94 -9.70
N GLU A 301 -13.40 -18.85 -8.40
CA GLU A 301 -14.69 -19.23 -7.81
C GLU A 301 -15.84 -18.28 -8.12
N ARG A 302 -15.63 -17.30 -9.00
CA ARG A 302 -16.64 -16.29 -9.38
C ARG A 302 -17.15 -15.51 -8.17
N LYS A 303 -16.23 -15.20 -7.24
CA LYS A 303 -16.46 -14.31 -6.10
C LYS A 303 -15.43 -13.18 -6.14
N ILE A 304 -15.90 -11.96 -5.89
CA ILE A 304 -15.09 -10.79 -5.65
C ILE A 304 -15.17 -10.49 -4.16
N LYS A 305 -14.04 -10.40 -3.48
CA LYS A 305 -13.96 -10.07 -2.06
C LYS A 305 -13.29 -8.72 -1.85
N LEU A 306 -13.93 -7.88 -1.06
CA LEU A 306 -13.40 -6.61 -0.56
C LEU A 306 -12.79 -6.81 0.81
N TRP A 307 -11.59 -6.30 1.01
CA TRP A 307 -10.77 -6.49 2.21
C TRP A 307 -10.40 -5.13 2.82
N ASP A 308 -10.57 -4.99 4.14
CA ASP A 308 -9.93 -3.90 4.90
C ASP A 308 -8.49 -4.31 5.22
N LEU A 309 -7.52 -3.56 4.72
CA LEU A 309 -6.09 -3.80 4.90
C LEU A 309 -5.57 -3.41 6.29
N ARG A 310 -6.33 -2.65 7.07
CA ARG A 310 -5.94 -2.28 8.45
C ARG A 310 -6.15 -3.45 9.41
N LYS A 311 -7.24 -4.18 9.21
CA LYS A 311 -7.63 -5.37 10.02
C LYS A 311 -7.32 -6.70 9.32
N PHE A 312 -7.15 -6.68 8.01
CA PHE A 312 -7.04 -7.86 7.14
C PHE A 312 -8.29 -8.75 7.15
N GLU A 313 -9.46 -8.14 7.25
CA GLU A 313 -10.76 -8.81 7.30
C GLU A 313 -11.55 -8.59 6.00
N VAL A 314 -12.46 -9.53 5.69
CA VAL A 314 -13.38 -9.41 4.55
C VAL A 314 -14.52 -8.47 4.95
N LEU A 315 -14.68 -7.36 4.23
CA LEU A 315 -15.81 -6.45 4.41
C LEU A 315 -17.05 -6.95 3.68
N GLN A 316 -16.88 -7.38 2.42
CA GLN A 316 -17.99 -7.77 1.57
C GLN A 316 -17.57 -8.84 0.57
N THR A 317 -18.46 -9.79 0.30
CA THR A 317 -18.32 -10.77 -0.78
C THR A 317 -19.40 -10.54 -1.82
N LEU A 318 -18.98 -10.32 -3.06
CA LEU A 318 -19.84 -10.05 -4.21
C LEU A 318 -19.79 -11.22 -5.20
N PRO A 319 -20.93 -11.65 -5.76
CA PRO A 319 -20.95 -12.65 -6.82
C PRO A 319 -20.45 -12.03 -8.13
N GLY A 320 -19.53 -12.71 -8.81
CA GLY A 320 -18.98 -12.25 -10.10
C GLY A 320 -17.60 -12.80 -10.41
N HIS A 321 -17.32 -13.05 -11.69
CA HIS A 321 -16.00 -13.51 -12.15
C HIS A 321 -15.24 -12.38 -12.85
N ALA A 322 -14.31 -11.75 -12.15
CA ALA A 322 -13.50 -10.68 -12.74
C ALA A 322 -12.14 -11.18 -13.21
N LYS A 323 -11.83 -10.95 -14.49
CA LYS A 323 -10.48 -11.15 -15.06
C LYS A 323 -9.57 -9.94 -14.81
N THR A 324 -10.16 -8.76 -14.66
CA THR A 324 -9.49 -7.48 -14.41
C THR A 324 -10.29 -6.69 -13.40
N LEU A 325 -9.60 -5.95 -12.53
CA LEU A 325 -10.17 -5.08 -11.52
C LEU A 325 -9.37 -3.78 -11.50
N ASP A 326 -10.05 -2.66 -11.31
CA ASP A 326 -9.40 -1.37 -11.05
C ASP A 326 -10.29 -0.46 -10.20
N PHE A 327 -9.68 0.40 -9.39
CA PHE A 327 -10.38 1.39 -8.58
C PHE A 327 -10.19 2.79 -9.17
N SER A 328 -11.25 3.57 -9.21
CA SER A 328 -11.19 4.98 -9.57
C SER A 328 -10.70 5.83 -8.38
N GLN A 329 -10.30 7.08 -8.65
CA GLN A 329 -9.84 8.03 -7.62
C GLN A 329 -10.90 8.28 -6.54
N LYS A 330 -12.19 8.32 -6.93
CA LYS A 330 -13.34 8.46 -6.02
C LYS A 330 -13.77 7.16 -5.35
N GLY A 331 -13.17 6.03 -5.72
CA GLY A 331 -13.44 4.74 -5.07
C GLY A 331 -14.47 3.86 -5.79
N LEU A 332 -14.87 4.18 -7.02
CA LEU A 332 -15.65 3.25 -7.85
C LEU A 332 -14.78 2.04 -8.23
N LEU A 333 -15.35 0.84 -8.21
CA LEU A 333 -14.67 -0.39 -8.57
C LEU A 333 -15.18 -0.89 -9.92
N ALA A 334 -14.32 -0.89 -10.93
CA ALA A 334 -14.62 -1.50 -12.23
C ALA A 334 -14.09 -2.93 -12.28
N TYR A 335 -14.87 -3.82 -12.88
CA TYR A 335 -14.44 -5.19 -13.14
C TYR A 335 -14.90 -5.71 -14.50
N GLY A 336 -14.01 -6.44 -15.16
CA GLY A 336 -14.24 -7.02 -16.49
C GLY A 336 -14.52 -8.52 -16.44
N THR A 337 -15.63 -8.95 -17.01
CA THR A 337 -16.05 -10.36 -17.15
C THR A 337 -16.29 -10.70 -18.63
N GLY A 338 -15.33 -11.34 -19.29
CA GLY A 338 -15.48 -11.71 -20.70
C GLY A 338 -15.67 -10.47 -21.60
N SER A 339 -16.89 -10.26 -22.11
CA SER A 339 -17.30 -9.09 -22.93
C SER A 339 -18.09 -8.04 -22.14
N PHE A 340 -18.21 -8.20 -20.83
CA PHE A 340 -19.02 -7.36 -19.97
C PHE A 340 -18.18 -6.59 -18.98
N VAL A 341 -18.45 -5.30 -18.83
CA VAL A 341 -17.87 -4.44 -17.80
C VAL A 341 -18.95 -4.08 -16.80
N GLN A 342 -18.61 -4.20 -15.53
CA GLN A 342 -19.46 -3.75 -14.45
C GLN A 342 -18.71 -2.78 -13.58
N VAL A 343 -19.43 -1.76 -13.13
CA VAL A 343 -18.90 -0.72 -12.24
C VAL A 343 -19.73 -0.78 -10.97
N LEU A 344 -19.05 -0.81 -9.85
CA LEU A 344 -19.62 -0.86 -8.52
C LEU A 344 -19.29 0.44 -7.80
N GLY A 345 -20.25 0.98 -7.05
CA GLY A 345 -20.07 2.17 -6.25
C GLY A 345 -20.56 1.98 -4.83
N ASP A 346 -19.97 2.73 -3.90
CA ASP A 346 -20.46 2.86 -2.55
C ASP A 346 -21.44 4.05 -2.50
N LEU A 347 -22.73 3.77 -2.70
CA LEU A 347 -23.79 4.79 -2.68
C LEU A 347 -24.13 5.24 -1.25
N SER A 348 -23.72 4.48 -0.23
CA SER A 348 -24.15 4.68 1.17
C SER A 348 -23.05 5.25 2.07
N GLY A 349 -21.80 5.32 1.60
CA GLY A 349 -20.64 5.69 2.44
C GLY A 349 -20.30 4.66 3.53
N ALA A 350 -20.97 3.50 3.51
CA ALA A 350 -20.80 2.42 4.47
C ALA A 350 -19.82 1.34 3.98
N GLN A 351 -19.09 1.62 2.89
CA GLN A 351 -18.23 0.67 2.17
C GLN A 351 -19.03 -0.53 1.63
N SER A 352 -20.31 -0.34 1.35
CA SER A 352 -21.20 -1.36 0.77
C SER A 352 -21.30 -1.14 -0.74
N TYR A 353 -20.53 -1.91 -1.49
CA TYR A 353 -20.47 -1.80 -2.92
C TYR A 353 -21.71 -2.42 -3.55
N THR A 354 -22.43 -1.60 -4.30
CA THR A 354 -23.58 -1.99 -5.10
C THR A 354 -23.34 -1.64 -6.55
N ARG A 355 -24.22 -2.11 -7.43
CA ARG A 355 -24.03 -1.95 -8.86
C ARG A 355 -24.34 -0.51 -9.26
N TYR A 356 -23.33 0.17 -9.82
CA TYR A 356 -23.46 1.53 -10.33
C TYR A 356 -23.83 1.51 -11.81
N MET A 357 -23.01 0.84 -12.64
CA MET A 357 -23.22 0.80 -14.08
C MET A 357 -22.91 -0.57 -14.68
N ALA A 358 -23.54 -0.87 -15.81
CA ALA A 358 -23.30 -2.06 -16.61
C ALA A 358 -23.06 -1.67 -18.06
N HIS A 359 -21.98 -2.16 -18.66
CA HIS A 359 -21.74 -1.99 -20.08
C HIS A 359 -21.42 -3.33 -20.73
N SER A 360 -22.13 -3.64 -21.82
CA SER A 360 -21.89 -4.84 -22.62
C SER A 360 -21.27 -4.46 -23.96
N MET A 361 -20.08 -5.00 -24.22
CA MET A 361 -19.43 -4.89 -25.54
C MET A 361 -20.05 -5.88 -26.53
N ALA A 362 -19.64 -5.77 -27.80
CA ALA A 362 -19.98 -6.73 -28.84
C ALA A 362 -19.57 -8.17 -28.45
N LYS A 363 -20.43 -9.13 -28.79
CA LYS A 363 -20.21 -10.55 -28.48
C LYS A 363 -18.90 -11.02 -29.14
N GLY A 364 -18.00 -11.59 -28.33
CA GLY A 364 -16.70 -12.09 -28.78
C GLY A 364 -15.52 -11.21 -28.40
N TYR A 365 -15.75 -9.97 -27.96
CA TYR A 365 -14.66 -9.11 -27.49
C TYR A 365 -14.26 -9.56 -26.09
N GLN A 366 -13.04 -10.07 -25.94
CA GLN A 366 -12.52 -10.49 -24.63
C GLN A 366 -11.75 -9.35 -24.00
N ILE A 367 -12.20 -8.89 -22.84
CA ILE A 367 -11.53 -7.85 -22.08
C ILE A 367 -10.19 -8.39 -21.53
N GLY A 368 -9.15 -7.60 -21.72
CA GLY A 368 -7.77 -7.87 -21.34
C GLY A 368 -7.34 -7.08 -20.10
N LYS A 369 -7.57 -5.76 -20.10
CA LYS A 369 -7.24 -4.83 -18.99
C LYS A 369 -8.31 -3.73 -18.93
N VAL A 370 -8.67 -3.31 -17.73
CA VAL A 370 -9.59 -2.19 -17.46
C VAL A 370 -8.83 -1.22 -16.58
N LEU A 371 -8.88 0.07 -16.90
CA LEU A 371 -8.16 1.11 -16.16
C LEU A 371 -8.95 2.43 -16.20
N PHE A 372 -9.16 3.05 -15.04
CA PHE A 372 -9.74 4.39 -14.98
C PHE A 372 -8.73 5.43 -15.43
N ARG A 373 -9.19 6.43 -16.19
CA ARG A 373 -8.39 7.60 -16.52
C ARG A 373 -8.32 8.51 -15.29
N PRO A 374 -7.12 8.90 -14.81
CA PRO A 374 -7.01 9.88 -13.73
C PRO A 374 -7.65 11.23 -14.12
N TYR A 375 -8.34 11.86 -13.17
CA TYR A 375 -8.95 13.20 -13.25
C TYR A 375 -10.10 13.39 -14.24
N GLU A 376 -10.49 12.36 -14.97
CA GLU A 376 -11.62 12.41 -15.91
C GLU A 376 -12.58 11.27 -15.67
N ASP A 377 -13.85 11.48 -16.04
CA ASP A 377 -14.93 10.52 -15.85
C ASP A 377 -14.95 9.45 -16.96
N VAL A 378 -13.82 8.76 -17.13
CA VAL A 378 -13.57 7.86 -18.27
C VAL A 378 -12.95 6.54 -17.80
N LEU A 379 -13.41 5.45 -18.39
CA LEU A 379 -12.82 4.12 -18.22
C LEU A 379 -12.29 3.59 -19.56
N GLY A 380 -10.99 3.34 -19.58
CA GLY A 380 -10.32 2.64 -20.67
C GLY A 380 -10.48 1.13 -20.53
N ILE A 381 -10.78 0.47 -21.65
CA ILE A 381 -10.96 -0.97 -21.76
C ILE A 381 -10.08 -1.48 -22.90
N GLY A 382 -9.02 -2.22 -22.57
CA GLY A 382 -8.26 -2.98 -23.56
C GLY A 382 -8.93 -4.32 -23.80
N HIS A 383 -9.31 -4.63 -25.04
CA HIS A 383 -9.94 -5.90 -25.42
C HIS A 383 -9.17 -6.63 -26.54
N SER A 384 -9.66 -7.80 -26.94
CA SER A 384 -9.05 -8.64 -27.98
C SER A 384 -9.00 -7.95 -29.35
N MET A 385 -10.00 -7.12 -29.64
CA MET A 385 -10.17 -6.46 -30.94
C MET A 385 -9.60 -5.04 -30.98
N GLY A 386 -8.96 -4.53 -29.93
CA GLY A 386 -8.59 -3.12 -29.85
C GLY A 386 -8.76 -2.57 -28.44
N TRP A 387 -9.15 -1.31 -28.34
CA TRP A 387 -9.42 -0.68 -27.07
C TRP A 387 -10.58 0.32 -27.21
N SER A 388 -11.36 0.44 -26.14
CA SER A 388 -12.50 1.33 -26.07
C SER A 388 -12.42 2.19 -24.83
N SER A 389 -13.06 3.36 -24.90
CA SER A 389 -13.15 4.34 -23.85
C SER A 389 -14.63 4.63 -23.60
N ILE A 390 -15.09 4.38 -22.38
CA ILE A 390 -16.48 4.62 -21.97
C ILE A 390 -16.55 5.71 -20.91
N LEU A 391 -17.66 6.45 -20.85
CA LEU A 391 -17.89 7.48 -19.84
C LEU A 391 -18.47 6.84 -18.58
N ILE A 392 -17.91 7.18 -17.44
CA ILE A 392 -18.41 6.79 -16.12
C ILE A 392 -18.48 8.05 -15.29
N PRO A 393 -19.65 8.70 -15.21
CA PRO A 393 -19.85 9.84 -14.34
C PRO A 393 -19.40 9.51 -12.91
N GLY A 394 -18.69 10.44 -12.27
CA GLY A 394 -18.25 10.27 -10.89
C GLY A 394 -17.08 9.31 -10.67
N SER A 395 -16.31 8.99 -11.70
CA SER A 395 -15.11 8.16 -11.56
C SER A 395 -13.83 8.98 -11.30
N GLY A 396 -13.68 10.14 -11.92
CA GLY A 396 -12.52 11.02 -11.80
C GLY A 396 -12.62 12.00 -10.63
N GLU A 397 -11.47 12.35 -10.05
CA GLU A 397 -11.37 13.47 -9.12
C GLU A 397 -11.41 14.79 -9.92
N PRO A 398 -12.44 15.64 -9.77
CA PRO A 398 -12.61 16.83 -10.59
C PRO A 398 -11.55 17.90 -10.29
N ASN A 399 -11.10 17.93 -9.03
CA ASN A 399 -10.18 18.93 -8.55
C ASN A 399 -8.82 18.28 -8.33
N PHE A 400 -7.92 18.46 -9.29
CA PHE A 400 -6.57 17.95 -9.22
C PHE A 400 -5.63 18.96 -8.54
N ASP A 401 -4.67 18.45 -7.76
CA ASP A 401 -3.57 19.27 -7.26
C ASP A 401 -2.53 19.46 -8.36
N THR A 402 -2.40 20.70 -8.83
CA THR A 402 -1.43 21.11 -9.85
C THR A 402 0.02 20.74 -9.52
N TRP A 403 0.39 20.64 -8.25
CA TRP A 403 1.75 20.26 -7.84
C TRP A 403 2.01 18.77 -7.94
N VAL A 404 0.98 17.95 -7.70
CA VAL A 404 1.08 16.48 -7.75
C VAL A 404 0.97 15.98 -9.18
N ALA A 405 -0.11 16.37 -9.87
CA ALA A 405 -0.37 15.94 -11.23
C ALA A 405 -1.27 16.96 -11.95
N ASN A 406 -0.70 17.59 -12.96
CA ASN A 406 -1.39 18.58 -13.77
C ASN A 406 -1.67 17.99 -15.17
N PRO A 407 -2.94 17.74 -15.53
CA PRO A 407 -3.31 17.31 -16.88
C PRO A 407 -2.90 18.32 -17.98
N PHE A 408 -2.75 19.60 -17.63
CA PHE A 408 -2.44 20.69 -18.56
C PHE A 408 -1.00 21.22 -18.41
N GLU A 409 -0.07 20.35 -18.02
CA GLU A 409 1.33 20.76 -17.82
C GLU A 409 1.98 21.31 -19.08
N THR A 410 2.73 22.41 -18.91
CA THR A 410 3.62 22.94 -19.95
C THR A 410 4.96 22.20 -19.94
N SER A 411 5.73 22.30 -21.03
CA SER A 411 7.07 21.70 -21.11
C SER A 411 8.04 22.23 -20.04
N LYS A 412 7.89 23.48 -19.60
CA LYS A 412 8.67 24.07 -18.50
C LYS A 412 8.25 23.46 -17.15
N GLN A 413 6.95 23.44 -16.86
CA GLN A 413 6.43 22.84 -15.63
C GLN A 413 6.79 21.37 -15.51
N ARG A 414 6.70 20.60 -16.60
CA ARG A 414 7.09 19.18 -16.63
C ARG A 414 8.55 18.98 -16.24
N ARG A 415 9.48 19.78 -16.79
CA ARG A 415 10.91 19.72 -16.46
C ARG A 415 11.16 20.05 -14.99
N GLU A 416 10.54 21.12 -14.47
CA GLU A 416 10.66 21.50 -13.07
C GLU A 416 10.09 20.41 -12.13
N LYS A 417 8.94 19.85 -12.49
CA LYS A 417 8.30 18.77 -11.75
C LYS A 417 9.15 17.50 -11.72
N GLU A 418 9.75 17.14 -12.86
CA GLU A 418 10.66 15.99 -12.94
C GLU A 418 11.86 16.16 -12.02
N VAL A 419 12.50 17.34 -12.05
CA VAL A 419 13.62 17.65 -11.15
C VAL A 419 13.19 17.62 -9.69
N ARG A 420 12.04 18.21 -9.34
CA ARG A 420 11.51 18.17 -7.96
C ARG A 420 11.22 16.74 -7.51
N SER A 421 10.55 15.95 -8.34
CA SER A 421 10.22 14.55 -8.05
C SER A 421 11.49 13.70 -7.83
N LEU A 422 12.56 13.98 -8.59
CA LEU A 422 13.86 13.33 -8.40
C LEU A 422 14.55 13.75 -7.10
N LEU A 423 14.46 15.02 -6.70
CA LEU A 423 15.01 15.52 -5.43
C LEU A 423 14.24 14.99 -4.22
N ASP A 424 12.92 14.88 -4.34
CA ASP A 424 12.01 14.37 -3.30
C ASP A 424 11.88 12.85 -3.31
N LYS A 425 12.67 12.15 -4.14
CA LYS A 425 12.64 10.70 -4.28
C LYS A 425 12.85 10.02 -2.93
N LEU A 426 11.89 9.17 -2.56
CA LEU A 426 11.93 8.42 -1.32
C LEU A 426 12.79 7.16 -1.46
N PRO A 427 13.68 6.85 -0.50
CA PRO A 427 14.49 5.65 -0.56
C PRO A 427 13.63 4.38 -0.44
N PRO A 428 14.03 3.25 -1.06
CA PRO A 428 13.25 2.00 -1.07
C PRO A 428 12.97 1.44 0.33
N GLU A 429 13.81 1.78 1.33
CA GLU A 429 13.67 1.31 2.70
C GLU A 429 12.45 1.89 3.43
N THR A 430 11.94 3.03 2.98
CA THR A 430 10.77 3.69 3.59
C THR A 430 9.46 2.94 3.33
N ILE A 431 9.44 1.99 2.39
CA ILE A 431 8.25 1.21 2.06
C ILE A 431 7.88 0.29 3.25
N SER A 432 6.72 0.56 3.84
CA SER A 432 6.17 -0.18 4.98
C SER A 432 4.64 -0.26 4.88
N LEU A 433 4.00 -1.17 5.62
CA LEU A 433 2.53 -1.31 5.56
C LEU A 433 1.81 -0.01 5.97
N ASN A 434 2.34 0.68 6.98
CA ASN A 434 1.80 1.95 7.48
C ASN A 434 2.87 3.04 7.36
N PRO A 435 2.80 3.93 6.36
CA PRO A 435 3.75 5.02 6.16
C PRO A 435 3.86 5.97 7.35
N SER A 436 2.77 6.16 8.10
CA SER A 436 2.72 7.02 9.29
C SER A 436 3.60 6.53 10.45
N LYS A 437 4.13 5.31 10.40
CA LYS A 437 5.05 4.82 11.43
C LYS A 437 6.47 5.39 11.27
N ILE A 438 6.80 5.98 10.13
CA ILE A 438 8.12 6.58 9.91
C ILE A 438 8.26 7.78 10.86
N GLY A 439 9.31 7.77 11.68
CA GLY A 439 9.52 8.78 12.74
C GLY A 439 9.00 8.36 14.12
N THR A 440 8.26 7.25 14.24
CA THR A 440 7.92 6.69 15.55
C THR A 440 9.16 6.08 16.20
N LEU A 441 9.31 6.31 17.50
CA LEU A 441 10.36 5.65 18.26
C LEU A 441 10.01 4.18 18.36
N VAL A 442 10.94 3.32 17.95
CA VAL A 442 10.87 1.91 18.34
C VAL A 442 10.88 1.91 19.87
N ALA A 443 9.82 1.37 20.47
CA ALA A 443 9.84 1.00 21.87
C ALA A 443 10.88 -0.11 22.01
N VAL A 444 12.15 0.27 22.02
CA VAL A 444 13.18 -0.54 22.61
C VAL A 444 12.67 -0.71 24.01
N LYS A 445 12.14 -1.89 24.31
CA LYS A 445 12.03 -2.34 25.68
C LYS A 445 13.46 -2.23 26.19
N LYS A 446 13.81 -1.07 26.77
CA LYS A 446 14.85 -1.01 27.77
C LYS A 446 14.37 -2.09 28.71
N LYS A 447 15.00 -3.26 28.65
CA LYS A 447 15.03 -4.14 29.80
C LYS A 447 15.66 -3.24 30.84
N GLU A 448 14.84 -2.46 31.54
CA GLU A 448 15.23 -1.85 32.79
C GLU A 448 15.88 -3.00 33.53
N LYS A 449 17.17 -2.85 33.84
CA LYS A 449 17.90 -3.89 34.54
C LYS A 449 17.12 -4.10 35.82
N LYS A 450 16.33 -5.18 35.89
CA LYS A 450 15.55 -5.54 37.06
C LYS A 450 16.48 -5.44 38.25
N THR A 451 16.06 -4.72 39.27
CA THR A 451 16.89 -4.54 40.47
C THR A 451 17.12 -5.91 41.10
N LYS A 452 18.25 -6.11 41.82
CA LYS A 452 18.56 -7.40 42.47
C LYS A 452 17.37 -7.96 43.26
N LYS A 453 16.67 -7.08 43.99
CA LYS A 453 15.50 -7.42 44.82
C LYS A 453 14.31 -7.99 44.01
N GLU A 454 14.07 -7.52 42.79
CA GLU A 454 12.99 -8.04 41.94
C GLU A 454 13.35 -9.40 41.34
N ARG A 455 14.65 -9.65 41.09
CA ARG A 455 15.13 -10.95 40.61
C ARG A 455 15.09 -12.02 41.70
N ASP A 456 15.50 -11.64 42.92
CA ASP A 456 15.46 -12.54 44.07
C ASP A 456 13.99 -12.92 44.40
N ALA A 457 13.06 -11.96 44.30
CA ALA A 457 11.62 -12.21 44.46
C ALA A 457 11.04 -13.11 43.35
N GLU A 458 11.51 -12.99 42.10
CA GLU A 458 11.12 -13.90 41.00
C GLU A 458 11.69 -15.32 41.19
N GLU A 459 12.91 -15.45 41.72
CA GLU A 459 13.50 -16.74 42.06
C GLU A 459 12.71 -17.42 43.18
N GLU A 460 12.36 -16.68 44.24
CA GLU A 460 11.51 -17.20 45.33
C GLU A 460 10.11 -17.60 44.83
N ALA A 461 9.48 -16.76 44.00
CA ALA A 461 8.17 -17.08 43.41
C ALA A 461 8.21 -18.32 42.50
N ALA A 462 9.28 -18.49 41.71
CA ALA A 462 9.47 -19.67 40.87
C ALA A 462 9.71 -20.95 41.69
N VAL A 463 10.46 -20.83 42.79
CA VAL A 463 10.70 -21.93 43.73
C VAL A 463 9.41 -22.33 44.45
N ASP A 464 8.58 -21.37 44.84
CA ASP A 464 7.31 -21.64 45.51
C ASP A 464 6.25 -22.22 44.56
N ALA A 465 6.22 -21.74 43.30
CA ALA A 465 5.42 -22.38 42.25
C ALA A 465 5.86 -23.84 42.00
N ALA A 466 7.17 -24.11 42.00
CA ALA A 466 7.70 -25.47 41.86
C ALA A 466 7.37 -26.38 43.06
N LYS A 467 7.35 -25.84 44.30
CA LYS A 467 6.91 -26.56 45.50
C LYS A 467 5.42 -26.88 45.49
N GLY A 468 4.60 -26.02 44.87
CA GLY A 468 3.14 -26.18 44.76
C GLY A 468 2.66 -27.26 43.78
N ILE A 469 3.54 -27.86 42.97
CA ILE A 469 3.14 -28.86 41.97
C ILE A 469 2.78 -30.20 42.64
N THR A 470 1.48 -30.52 42.64
CA THR A 470 0.98 -31.80 43.17
C THR A 470 1.25 -32.95 42.19
N MET A 471 2.01 -33.94 42.63
CA MET A 471 2.41 -35.09 41.78
C MET A 471 1.34 -36.19 41.79
N LYS A 472 0.89 -36.63 40.61
CA LYS A 472 -0.07 -37.74 40.45
C LYS A 472 0.45 -39.03 41.10
N LYS A 473 -0.34 -39.68 41.97
CA LYS A 473 0.01 -40.94 42.65
C LYS A 473 0.04 -42.08 41.61
N LYS A 474 1.19 -42.72 41.38
CA LYS A 474 1.32 -43.90 40.49
C LYS A 474 1.32 -45.22 41.27
N THR A 475 0.92 -46.33 40.64
CA THR A 475 0.77 -47.66 41.27
C THR A 475 2.09 -48.30 41.76
N LYS A 476 1.94 -49.32 42.63
CA LYS A 476 2.94 -49.93 43.54
C LYS A 476 4.35 -50.07 42.93
N GLY A 477 5.37 -49.63 43.69
CA GLY A 477 6.79 -49.71 43.34
C GLY A 477 7.42 -48.38 42.84
N ARG A 478 6.67 -47.60 42.06
CA ARG A 478 7.12 -46.27 41.56
C ARG A 478 6.79 -45.09 42.49
N ASN A 479 6.07 -45.35 43.58
CA ASN A 479 5.59 -44.35 44.54
C ASN A 479 6.35 -44.35 45.88
N LYS A 480 7.58 -44.90 45.92
CA LYS A 480 8.42 -44.89 47.13
C LYS A 480 8.70 -43.43 47.56
N PRO A 481 8.64 -43.09 48.87
CA PRO A 481 8.86 -41.73 49.39
C PRO A 481 10.17 -41.10 48.90
N THR A 482 11.25 -41.86 48.95
CA THR A 482 12.59 -41.45 48.52
C THR A 482 12.67 -41.04 47.03
N LYS A 483 11.89 -41.67 46.15
CA LYS A 483 11.86 -41.30 44.71
C LYS A 483 11.00 -40.06 44.44
N ARG A 484 10.05 -39.74 45.32
CA ARG A 484 9.24 -38.51 45.22
C ARG A 484 10.03 -37.29 45.67
N GLU A 485 10.79 -37.43 46.76
CA GLU A 485 11.68 -36.37 47.25
C GLU A 485 12.76 -36.04 46.23
N LYS A 486 13.45 -37.05 45.67
CA LYS A 486 14.43 -36.83 44.59
C LYS A 486 13.85 -36.07 43.39
N LYS A 487 12.63 -36.41 42.94
CA LYS A 487 11.97 -35.68 41.85
C LYS A 487 11.54 -34.27 42.23
N LYS A 488 11.11 -34.03 43.47
CA LYS A 488 10.81 -32.67 43.95
C LYS A 488 12.08 -31.81 43.94
N HIS A 489 13.20 -32.36 44.43
CA HIS A 489 14.49 -31.70 44.37
C HIS A 489 14.93 -31.42 42.92
N GLU A 490 14.79 -32.38 42.00
CA GLU A 490 15.10 -32.17 40.58
C GLU A 490 14.25 -31.06 39.93
N ILE A 491 12.96 -30.97 40.28
CA ILE A 491 12.06 -29.93 39.75
C ILE A 491 12.46 -28.55 40.30
N ILE A 492 12.80 -28.46 41.59
CA ILE A 492 13.28 -27.23 42.23
C ILE A 492 14.62 -26.81 41.63
N GLU A 493 15.57 -27.73 41.45
CA GLU A 493 16.85 -27.45 40.80
C GLU A 493 16.65 -26.97 39.36
N LYS A 494 15.74 -27.60 38.61
CA LYS A 494 15.44 -27.19 37.23
C LYS A 494 14.82 -25.79 37.15
N ALA A 495 14.03 -25.38 38.16
CA ALA A 495 13.50 -24.04 38.28
C ALA A 495 14.58 -23.00 38.63
N LYS A 496 15.59 -23.37 39.43
CA LYS A 496 16.72 -22.49 39.82
C LYS A 496 17.82 -22.35 38.75
N ARG A 497 18.03 -23.38 37.91
CA ARG A 497 19.05 -23.39 36.83
C ARG A 497 19.07 -22.14 35.92
N PRO A 498 17.95 -21.59 35.42
CA PRO A 498 17.99 -20.39 34.59
C PRO A 498 18.52 -19.15 35.33
N PHE A 499 18.18 -18.98 36.61
CA PHE A 499 18.66 -17.87 37.43
C PHE A 499 20.16 -17.99 37.75
N LEU A 500 20.62 -19.20 38.08
CA LEU A 500 22.04 -19.50 38.26
C LEU A 500 22.85 -19.23 36.98
N HIS A 501 22.33 -19.61 35.80
CA HIS A 501 22.98 -19.32 34.53
C HIS A 501 23.04 -17.82 34.21
N GLU A 502 22.02 -17.03 34.59
CA GLU A 502 22.07 -15.57 34.47
C GLU A 502 23.07 -14.94 35.45
N GLN A 503 23.15 -15.42 36.70
CA GLN A 503 24.13 -14.96 37.69
C GLN A 503 25.57 -15.24 37.21
N ILE A 504 25.86 -16.46 36.73
CA ILE A 504 27.18 -16.83 36.20
C ILE A 504 27.55 -15.96 34.99
N LYS A 505 26.60 -15.71 34.07
CA LYS A 505 26.85 -14.83 32.91
C LYS A 505 27.11 -13.39 33.32
N GLU A 506 26.41 -12.86 34.33
CA GLU A 506 26.65 -11.52 34.84
C GLU A 506 27.98 -11.41 35.59
N GLU A 507 28.38 -12.44 36.35
CA GLU A 507 29.70 -12.53 36.98
C GLU A 507 30.84 -12.66 35.96
N GLU A 508 30.64 -13.41 34.88
CA GLU A 508 31.60 -13.47 33.79
C GLU A 508 31.73 -12.13 33.07
N LEU A 509 30.62 -11.41 32.86
CA LEU A 509 30.62 -10.08 32.26
C LEU A 509 31.24 -9.02 33.19
N SER A 510 31.03 -9.11 34.50
CA SER A 510 31.66 -8.23 35.48
C SER A 510 33.16 -8.51 35.59
N ARG A 511 33.58 -9.79 35.62
CA ARG A 511 34.99 -10.21 35.56
C ARG A 511 35.67 -9.82 34.26
N LYS A 512 34.98 -9.88 33.12
CA LYS A 512 35.51 -9.39 31.83
C LYS A 512 35.65 -7.87 31.83
N ARG A 513 34.71 -7.13 32.43
CA ARG A 513 34.81 -5.67 32.60
C ARG A 513 35.94 -5.27 33.55
N SER A 514 36.13 -5.99 34.66
CA SER A 514 37.24 -5.71 35.59
C SER A 514 38.60 -6.02 34.95
N ARG A 515 38.70 -7.09 34.15
CA ARG A 515 39.90 -7.41 33.35
C ARG A 515 40.19 -6.43 32.21
N LEU A 516 39.22 -5.64 31.79
CA LEU A 516 39.39 -4.58 30.77
C LEU A 516 39.79 -3.24 31.41
N SER A 517 39.50 -3.04 32.70
CA SER A 517 39.89 -1.85 33.47
C SER A 517 41.23 -1.99 34.18
N GLU A 518 41.67 -3.22 34.47
CA GLU A 518 43.04 -3.49 34.87
C GLU A 518 43.91 -3.50 33.60
N GLU A 519 44.75 -2.48 33.44
CA GLU A 519 45.87 -2.55 32.50
C GLU A 519 46.59 -3.88 32.73
N VAL A 520 46.73 -4.67 31.66
CA VAL A 520 47.36 -5.99 31.71
C VAL A 520 48.84 -5.81 32.04
N GLU A 521 49.18 -5.72 33.32
CA GLU A 521 50.54 -5.95 33.79
C GLU A 521 50.86 -7.42 33.54
N LEU A 522 51.66 -7.67 32.50
CA LEU A 522 52.23 -8.98 32.23
C LEU A 522 52.93 -9.49 33.51
N PRO A 523 52.86 -10.79 33.83
CA PRO A 523 53.60 -11.38 34.94
C PRO A 523 55.08 -11.01 34.86
N LYS A 524 55.75 -10.75 35.99
CA LYS A 524 57.16 -10.29 36.06
C LYS A 524 58.15 -11.10 35.19
N SER A 525 57.87 -12.37 34.93
CA SER A 525 58.66 -13.24 34.05
C SER A 525 58.55 -12.88 32.56
N LEU A 526 57.40 -12.39 32.11
CA LEU A 526 57.09 -12.05 30.72
C LEU A 526 57.33 -10.57 30.39
N GLN A 527 57.47 -9.71 31.40
CA GLN A 527 57.81 -8.29 31.22
C GLN A 527 59.16 -8.08 30.49
N ARG A 528 60.09 -9.04 30.57
CA ARG A 528 61.40 -8.99 29.87
C ARG A 528 61.31 -9.17 28.36
N PHE A 529 60.19 -9.68 27.84
CA PHE A 529 59.97 -9.92 26.41
C PHE A 529 59.09 -8.86 25.75
N ALA A 530 58.54 -7.92 26.52
CA ALA A 530 57.75 -6.82 26.00
C ALA A 530 58.69 -5.72 25.45
N HIS A 531 58.99 -5.76 24.15
CA HIS A 531 59.62 -4.61 23.51
C HIS A 531 58.67 -3.41 23.52
N LYS A 532 59.09 -2.32 24.16
CA LYS A 532 58.45 -1.00 24.04
C LYS A 532 58.45 -0.59 22.58
N LYS A 533 57.29 -0.60 21.92
CA LYS A 533 57.07 0.21 20.72
C LYS A 533 57.13 1.68 21.15
N THR A 534 58.18 2.37 20.75
CA THR A 534 58.25 3.84 20.80
C THR A 534 57.18 4.39 19.86
N ALA A 535 56.25 5.15 20.42
CA ALA A 535 55.24 5.87 19.64
C ALA A 535 55.92 7.01 18.86
N THR A 536 55.74 6.99 17.55
CA THR A 536 55.73 8.16 16.67
C THR A 536 54.33 8.32 16.13
#